data_AF-A0A5P9CKM9-F1
#
_entry.id   AF-A0A5P9CKM9-F1
#
_cell.length_a   1.000
_cell.length_b   1.000
_cell.length_c   1.000
_cell.angle_alpha   90.00
_cell.angle_beta   90.00
_cell.angle_gamma   90.00
#
_symmetry.space_group_name_H-M   'P 1'
#
loop_
_entity.id
_entity.type
_entity.pdbx_description
1 polymer ?
#
loop_
_entity_poly.entity_id
_entity_poly.type
_entity_poly.pdbx_seq_one_letter_code
_entity_poly.pdbx_strand_id
1 'polypeptide(L)'
;MDTLDDIKAVMEDLNHRKGVLAEQMREFQQLQGEIQVLVEQSNHDPKARAKLEKLNQAFPEGIQNSQQAIMLKVTMLEENFKQLQEGFKAIGEEDNASGESFPKPKKKRYKNYM
;
A
#
# COMPACT_ATOMS: atom_id res chain seq x y z
N MET A 1 -0.13 -28.65 -5.50
CA MET A 1 -0.47 -27.22 -5.46
C MET A 1 0.79 -26.54 -4.98
N ASP A 2 1.44 -25.81 -5.88
CA ASP A 2 2.72 -25.17 -5.62
C ASP A 2 2.45 -23.92 -4.78
N THR A 3 2.83 -23.95 -3.50
CA THR A 3 2.61 -22.85 -2.54
C THR A 3 3.17 -21.52 -3.03
N LEU A 4 4.18 -21.60 -3.91
CA LEU A 4 4.85 -20.46 -4.53
C LEU A 4 3.98 -19.79 -5.61
N ASP A 5 3.17 -20.55 -6.32
CA ASP A 5 2.20 -20.02 -7.29
C ASP A 5 0.99 -19.39 -6.59
N ASP A 6 0.53 -19.97 -5.47
CA ASP A 6 -0.51 -19.39 -4.63
C ASP A 6 -0.07 -18.03 -4.04
N ILE A 7 1.20 -17.92 -3.60
CA ILE A 7 1.78 -16.67 -3.08
C ILE A 7 1.85 -15.59 -4.17
N LYS A 8 2.25 -15.95 -5.40
CA LYS A 8 2.27 -15.01 -6.54
C LYS A 8 0.87 -14.49 -6.87
N ALA A 9 -0.13 -15.37 -6.91
CA ALA A 9 -1.51 -14.98 -7.18
C ALA A 9 -2.04 -13.99 -6.13
N VAL A 10 -1.75 -14.23 -4.84
CA VAL A 10 -2.10 -13.30 -3.76
C VAL A 10 -1.37 -11.97 -3.92
N MET A 11 -0.09 -11.98 -4.30
CA MET A 11 0.68 -10.75 -4.51
C MET A 11 0.16 -9.91 -5.68
N GLU A 12 -0.30 -10.56 -6.75
CA GLU A 12 -0.89 -9.90 -7.91
C GLU A 12 -2.24 -9.24 -7.56
N ASP A 13 -3.11 -9.95 -6.83
CA ASP A 13 -4.38 -9.40 -6.34
C ASP A 13 -4.15 -8.23 -5.36
N LEU A 14 -3.18 -8.35 -4.47
CA LEU A 14 -2.79 -7.26 -3.55
C LEU A 14 -2.31 -6.02 -4.31
N ASN A 15 -1.48 -6.19 -5.34
CA ASN A 15 -1.02 -5.09 -6.18
C ASN A 15 -2.17 -4.45 -6.96
N HIS A 16 -3.10 -5.25 -7.48
CA HIS A 16 -4.28 -4.74 -8.17
C HIS A 16 -5.15 -3.88 -7.24
N ARG A 17 -5.46 -4.39 -6.04
CA ARG A 17 -6.24 -3.66 -5.03
C ARG A 17 -5.55 -2.38 -4.58
N LYS A 18 -4.22 -2.40 -4.44
CA LYS A 18 -3.42 -1.20 -4.16
C LYS A 18 -3.58 -0.15 -5.28
N GLY A 19 -3.57 -0.57 -6.54
CA GLY A 19 -3.77 0.31 -7.69
C GLY A 19 -5.15 0.99 -7.66
N VAL A 20 -6.21 0.20 -7.51
CA VAL A 20 -7.59 0.72 -7.40
C VAL A 20 -7.73 1.68 -6.23
N LEU A 21 -7.16 1.34 -5.07
CA LEU A 21 -7.20 2.22 -3.91
C LEU A 21 -6.47 3.55 -4.18
N ALA A 22 -5.31 3.52 -4.83
CA ALA A 22 -4.57 4.74 -5.16
C ALA A 22 -5.37 5.67 -6.09
N GLU A 23 -6.15 5.11 -7.02
CA GLU A 23 -7.07 5.88 -7.88
C GLU A 23 -8.20 6.51 -7.05
N GLN A 24 -8.88 5.71 -6.22
CA GLN A 24 -9.92 6.20 -5.32
C GLN A 24 -9.41 7.31 -4.39
N MET A 25 -8.14 7.21 -3.96
CA MET A 25 -7.53 8.23 -3.12
C MET A 25 -7.26 9.53 -3.85
N ARG A 26 -6.87 9.46 -5.13
CA ARG A 26 -6.70 10.65 -5.96
C ARG A 26 -8.04 11.37 -6.16
N GLU A 27 -9.10 10.62 -6.44
CA GLU A 27 -10.45 11.18 -6.54
C GLU A 27 -10.89 11.83 -5.23
N PHE A 28 -10.61 11.17 -4.09
CA PHE A 28 -10.92 11.72 -2.78
C PHE A 28 -10.18 13.05 -2.52
N GLN A 29 -8.89 13.13 -2.84
CA GLN A 29 -8.10 14.36 -2.71
C GLN A 29 -8.63 15.49 -3.60
N GLN A 30 -9.11 15.18 -4.81
CA GLN A 30 -9.75 16.17 -5.67
C GLN A 30 -11.03 16.72 -5.05
N LEU A 31 -11.88 15.84 -4.51
CA LEU A 31 -13.10 16.24 -3.81
C LEU A 31 -12.78 17.11 -2.57
N GLN A 32 -11.71 16.81 -1.83
CA GLN A 32 -11.24 17.67 -0.75
C GLN A 32 -10.87 19.08 -1.23
N GLY A 33 -10.18 19.18 -2.36
CA GLY A 33 -9.86 20.46 -3.00
C GLY A 33 -11.11 21.24 -3.41
N GLU A 34 -12.11 20.58 -4.00
CA GLU A 34 -13.39 21.20 -4.35
C GLU A 34 -14.13 21.74 -3.12
N ILE A 35 -14.11 20.99 -2.01
CA ILE A 35 -14.71 21.42 -0.75
C ILE A 35 -13.98 22.66 -0.22
N GLN A 36 -12.65 22.71 -0.29
CA GLN A 36 -11.86 23.87 0.11
C GLN A 36 -12.25 25.12 -0.70
N VAL A 37 -12.38 24.98 -2.02
CA VAL A 37 -12.83 26.07 -2.91
C VAL A 37 -14.25 26.53 -2.54
N LEU A 38 -15.16 25.58 -2.27
CA LEU A 38 -16.51 25.91 -1.81
C LEU A 38 -16.48 26.70 -0.50
N VAL A 39 -15.64 26.32 0.47
CA VAL A 39 -15.44 27.04 1.74
C VAL A 39 -15.01 28.49 1.49
N GLU A 40 -14.00 28.71 0.66
CA GLU A 40 -13.52 30.05 0.32
C GLU A 40 -14.58 30.91 -0.38
N GLN A 41 -15.34 30.30 -1.29
CA GLN A 41 -16.37 31.00 -2.07
C GLN A 41 -17.66 31.23 -1.29
N SER A 42 -17.93 30.48 -0.22
CA SER A 42 -19.19 30.54 0.53
C SER A 42 -19.48 31.89 1.19
N ASN A 43 -18.45 32.71 1.40
CA ASN A 43 -18.60 34.07 1.93
C ASN A 43 -19.22 35.04 0.92
N HIS A 44 -19.14 34.72 -0.38
CA HIS A 44 -19.53 35.62 -1.47
C HIS A 44 -20.50 34.98 -2.47
N ASP A 45 -20.62 33.65 -2.49
CA ASP A 45 -21.56 32.91 -3.32
C ASP A 45 -22.61 32.15 -2.47
N PRO A 46 -23.89 32.56 -2.50
CA PRO A 46 -24.96 31.87 -1.78
C PRO A 46 -25.17 30.42 -2.27
N LYS A 47 -24.81 30.08 -3.52
CA LYS A 47 -24.88 28.70 -4.02
C LYS A 47 -23.78 27.82 -3.41
N ALA A 48 -22.56 28.34 -3.30
CA ALA A 48 -21.46 27.66 -2.60
C ALA A 48 -21.81 27.42 -1.12
N ARG A 49 -22.41 28.42 -0.46
CA ARG A 49 -22.91 28.29 0.92
C ARG A 49 -23.97 27.20 1.07
N ALA A 50 -24.97 27.16 0.19
CA ALA A 50 -26.01 26.12 0.22
C ALA A 50 -25.46 24.70 -0.02
N LYS A 51 -24.43 24.57 -0.86
CA LYS A 51 -23.74 23.28 -1.07
C LYS A 51 -22.98 22.85 0.18
N LEU A 52 -22.23 23.74 0.82
CA LEU A 52 -21.56 23.43 2.09
C LEU A 52 -22.53 23.09 3.21
N GLU A 53 -23.67 23.76 3.27
CA GLU A 53 -24.66 23.50 4.32
C GLU A 53 -25.25 22.09 4.17
N LYS A 54 -25.57 21.65 2.96
CA LYS A 54 -25.95 20.25 2.67
C LYS A 54 -24.84 19.27 3.01
N LEU A 55 -23.60 19.63 2.72
CA LEU A 55 -22.44 18.82 3.04
C LEU A 55 -22.27 18.67 4.56
N ASN A 56 -22.38 19.76 5.32
CA ASN A 56 -22.34 19.74 6.79
C ASN A 56 -23.51 18.96 7.40
N GLN A 57 -24.70 18.99 6.79
CA GLN A 57 -25.82 18.14 7.22
C GLN A 57 -25.54 16.64 7.02
N ALA A 58 -24.84 16.28 5.94
CA ALA A 58 -24.44 14.90 5.69
C ALA A 58 -23.27 14.44 6.59
N PHE A 59 -22.45 15.37 7.06
CA PHE A 59 -21.30 15.13 7.94
C PHE A 59 -21.44 15.89 9.26
N PRO A 60 -22.30 15.42 10.19
CA PRO A 60 -22.64 16.16 11.42
C PRO A 60 -21.44 16.37 12.37
N GLU A 61 -20.43 15.50 12.32
CA GLU A 61 -19.19 15.65 13.10
C GLU A 61 -18.12 16.49 12.38
N GLY A 62 -18.47 17.11 11.25
CA GLY A 62 -17.58 17.91 10.43
C GLY A 62 -16.81 17.05 9.42
N ILE A 63 -16.88 17.46 8.15
CA ILE A 63 -16.27 16.73 7.04
C ILE A 63 -14.74 16.58 7.18
N GLN A 64 -14.08 17.53 7.85
CA GLN A 64 -12.64 17.53 8.08
C GLN A 64 -12.19 16.34 8.95
N ASN A 65 -12.99 15.95 9.93
CA ASN A 65 -12.66 14.83 10.83
C ASN A 65 -12.71 13.50 10.07
N SER A 66 -13.79 13.28 9.29
CA SER A 66 -13.91 12.08 8.45
C SER A 66 -12.80 12.03 7.40
N GLN A 67 -12.44 13.17 6.82
CA GLN A 67 -11.34 13.29 5.87
C GLN A 67 -9.99 12.90 6.46
N GLN A 68 -9.63 13.43 7.65
CA GLN A 68 -8.38 13.07 8.31
C GLN A 68 -8.34 11.59 8.70
N ALA A 69 -9.45 11.05 9.20
CA ALA A 69 -9.54 9.63 9.57
C ALA A 69 -9.31 8.71 8.35
N ILE A 70 -9.90 9.04 7.20
CA ILE A 70 -9.71 8.30 5.95
C ILE A 70 -8.25 8.35 5.51
N MET A 71 -7.64 9.55 5.48
CA MET A 71 -6.24 9.72 5.09
C MET A 71 -5.29 8.93 5.98
N LEU A 72 -5.50 8.95 7.30
CA LEU A 72 -4.70 8.16 8.25
C LEU A 72 -4.80 6.66 7.98
N LYS A 73 -6.01 6.15 7.77
CA LYS A 73 -6.22 4.72 7.48
C LYS A 73 -5.57 4.29 6.17
N VAL A 74 -5.58 5.16 5.17
CA VAL A 74 -4.94 4.93 3.87
C VAL A 74 -3.43 4.88 4.02
N THR A 75 -2.82 5.84 4.72
CA THR A 75 -1.37 5.83 4.97
C THR A 75 -0.94 4.55 5.71
N MET A 76 -1.70 4.14 6.74
CA MET A 76 -1.45 2.87 7.42
C MET A 76 -1.55 1.68 6.47
N LEU A 77 -2.51 1.69 5.54
CA LEU A 77 -2.69 0.62 4.58
C LEU A 77 -1.52 0.55 3.59
N GLU A 78 -1.05 1.70 3.09
CA GLU A 78 0.13 1.78 2.21
C GLU A 78 1.39 1.23 2.88
N GLU A 79 1.60 1.55 4.17
CA GLU A 79 2.69 1.02 4.97
C GLU A 79 2.58 -0.51 5.13
N ASN A 80 1.40 -1.01 5.46
CA ASN A 80 1.14 -2.46 5.59
C ASN A 80 1.41 -3.19 4.26
N PHE A 81 0.98 -2.62 3.13
CA PHE A 81 1.27 -3.20 1.81
C PHE A 81 2.76 -3.23 1.51
N LYS A 82 3.50 -2.19 1.88
CA LYS A 82 4.95 -2.13 1.70
C LYS A 82 5.66 -3.21 2.53
N GLN A 83 5.29 -3.35 3.81
CA GLN A 83 5.82 -4.39 4.70
C GLN A 83 5.51 -5.79 4.17
N LEU A 84 4.30 -6.01 3.67
CA LEU A 84 3.89 -7.29 3.10
C LEU A 84 4.70 -7.62 1.83
N GLN A 85 4.91 -6.64 0.96
CA GLN A 85 5.75 -6.78 -0.24
C GLN A 85 7.21 -7.10 0.12
N GLU A 86 7.77 -6.46 1.15
CA GLU A 86 9.12 -6.73 1.66
C GLU A 86 9.23 -8.14 2.25
N GLY A 87 8.24 -8.56 3.05
CA GLY A 87 8.19 -9.91 3.61
C GLY A 87 8.15 -11.00 2.54
N PHE A 88 7.39 -10.80 1.47
CA PHE A 88 7.35 -11.76 0.35
C PHE A 88 8.66 -11.79 -0.46
N LYS A 89 9.33 -10.66 -0.64
CA LYS A 89 10.66 -10.64 -1.28
C LYS A 89 11.68 -11.43 -0.46
N ALA A 90 11.66 -11.29 0.86
CA ALA A 90 12.57 -12.02 1.74
C ALA A 90 12.36 -13.54 1.66
N ILE A 91 11.10 -14.01 1.62
CA ILE A 91 10.78 -15.44 1.45
C ILE A 91 11.30 -15.98 0.11
N GLY A 92 11.15 -15.21 -0.98
CA GLY A 92 11.67 -15.61 -2.31
C GLY A 92 13.20 -15.61 -2.41
N GLU A 93 13.90 -14.82 -1.59
CA GLU A 93 15.37 -14.80 -1.51
C GLU A 93 15.91 -15.96 -0.65
N GLU A 94 15.23 -16.34 0.44
CA GLU A 94 15.61 -17.50 1.26
C GLU A 94 15.48 -18.83 0.50
N ASP A 95 14.47 -19.00 -0.34
CA ASP A 95 14.32 -20.20 -1.18
C ASP A 95 15.44 -20.33 -2.23
N ASN A 96 15.98 -19.21 -2.75
CA ASN A 96 17.10 -19.21 -3.69
C ASN A 96 18.47 -19.44 -3.01
N ALA A 97 18.61 -19.17 -1.72
CA ALA A 97 19.87 -19.36 -0.98
C ALA A 97 20.09 -20.83 -0.54
N SER A 98 19.07 -21.67 -0.60
CA SER A 98 19.17 -23.11 -0.28
C SER A 98 19.66 -23.98 -1.45
N GLY A 99 19.81 -23.40 -2.65
CA GLY A 99 20.38 -24.03 -3.83
C GLY A 99 21.89 -23.85 -3.96
N GLU A 100 22.65 -24.90 -3.62
CA GLU A 100 24.07 -25.14 -3.95
C GLU A 100 25.15 -24.30 -3.23
N SER A 101 25.70 -24.87 -2.16
CA SER A 101 27.10 -25.34 -2.22
C SER A 101 27.41 -26.31 -1.08
N PHE A 102 27.19 -27.60 -1.32
CA PHE A 102 27.92 -28.61 -0.55
C PHE A 102 29.42 -28.43 -0.87
N PRO A 103 30.29 -28.11 0.12
CA PRO A 103 31.71 -28.05 -0.14
C PRO A 103 32.21 -29.45 -0.48
N LYS A 104 32.58 -29.67 -1.76
CA LYS A 104 33.21 -30.89 -2.24
C LYS A 104 34.40 -31.26 -1.32
N PRO A 105 34.49 -32.49 -0.79
CA PRO A 105 35.58 -32.88 0.09
C PRO A 105 36.91 -32.81 -0.67
N LYS A 106 37.82 -31.97 -0.18
CA LYS A 106 39.18 -31.84 -0.71
C LYS A 106 39.91 -33.19 -0.57
N LYS A 107 40.23 -33.84 -1.68
CA LYS A 107 41.08 -35.04 -1.73
C LYS A 107 42.46 -34.68 -1.17
N LYS A 108 42.80 -35.20 0.02
CA LYS A 108 44.16 -35.10 0.58
C LYS A 108 45.12 -35.94 -0.27
N ARG A 109 46.06 -35.31 -0.97
CA ARG A 109 47.23 -36.02 -1.55
C ARG A 109 48.17 -36.36 -0.40
N TYR A 110 48.33 -37.64 -0.10
CA TYR A 110 49.42 -38.11 0.75
C TYR A 110 50.73 -37.98 -0.04
N LYS A 111 51.71 -37.26 0.53
CA LYS A 111 53.08 -37.26 0.04
C LYS A 111 53.72 -38.57 0.49
N ASN A 112 54.00 -39.46 -0.45
CA ASN A 112 54.87 -40.60 -0.19
C ASN A 112 56.30 -40.06 -0.05
N TYR A 113 56.89 -40.28 1.12
CA TYR A 113 58.33 -40.17 1.31
C TYR A 113 58.96 -41.50 0.90
N MET A 114 59.90 -41.45 -0.03
CA MET A 114 60.95 -42.46 -0.25
C MET A 114 62.29 -41.78 -0.05
#